data_AF-A0A1Z8ATB7-F1
#
_entry.id   AF-A0A1Z8ATB7-F1
#
_cell.length_a   1.000
_cell.length_b   1.000
_cell.length_c   1.000
_cell.angle_alpha   90.00
_cell.angle_beta   90.00
_cell.angle_gamma   90.00
#
_symmetry.space_group_name_H-M   'P 1'
#
loop_
_entity.id
_entity.type
_entity.pdbx_description
1 polymer ?
#
loop_
_entity_poly.entity_id
_entity_poly.type
_entity_poly.pdbx_seq_one_letter_code
_entity_poly.pdbx_strand_id
1 'polypeptide(L)'
;NGYVRKEGTLLNDSILIGRWKLYKDRQLQEIIEFKNIRNKSYLNQNWIFDKKGDTIGGNYFYKKYEDTVVLGQKNRIHLYFNDYSISEKSNSYLLVPKYGYNLDPKFTNENRIPLDTIKNLSDKNMDVLELNGLENDIILDIYSKETGKKNFRAILINHIVQTKEVLKDRKFYIEFNYFVQ
;
A
#
# COMPACT_ATOMS: atom_id res chain seq x y z
N ASN A 1 17.51 11.93 -28.36
CA ASN A 1 17.37 10.49 -28.05
C ASN A 1 18.16 10.16 -26.79
N GLY A 2 17.51 10.16 -25.63
CA GLY A 2 18.16 9.90 -24.33
C GLY A 2 18.19 8.41 -23.99
N TYR A 3 19.21 7.96 -23.27
CA TYR A 3 19.34 6.56 -22.83
C TYR A 3 18.40 6.30 -21.66
N VAL A 4 17.43 5.40 -21.85
CA VAL A 4 16.54 4.91 -20.79
C VAL A 4 17.02 3.53 -20.35
N ARG A 5 17.29 3.36 -19.05
CA ARG A 5 17.69 2.08 -18.45
C ARG A 5 16.67 1.68 -17.37
N LYS A 6 16.34 0.40 -17.29
CA LYS A 6 15.44 -0.16 -16.28
C LYS A 6 16.13 -1.32 -15.56
N GLU A 7 15.98 -1.39 -14.25
CA GLU A 7 16.55 -2.43 -13.41
C GLU A 7 15.49 -2.98 -12.46
N GLY A 8 15.36 -4.30 -12.35
CA GLY A 8 14.42 -4.93 -11.43
C GLY A 8 14.37 -6.45 -11.61
N THR A 9 13.38 -7.08 -10.99
CA THR A 9 13.26 -8.55 -10.96
C THR A 9 12.12 -9.03 -11.85
N LEU A 10 12.41 -10.07 -12.64
CA LEU A 10 11.42 -10.82 -13.40
C LEU A 10 11.09 -12.14 -12.69
N LEU A 11 9.82 -12.52 -12.72
CA LEU A 11 9.33 -13.85 -12.41
C LEU A 11 9.04 -14.57 -13.73
N ASN A 12 9.58 -15.78 -13.88
CA ASN A 12 9.43 -16.60 -15.09
C ASN A 12 9.77 -15.81 -16.37
N ASP A 13 10.85 -15.02 -16.31
CA ASP A 13 11.43 -14.23 -17.41
C ASP A 13 10.50 -13.20 -18.09
N SER A 14 9.29 -12.99 -17.57
CA SER A 14 8.26 -12.18 -18.25
C SER A 14 7.40 -11.31 -17.33
N ILE A 15 7.24 -11.69 -16.06
CA ILE A 15 6.39 -10.97 -15.11
C ILE A 15 7.25 -10.04 -14.26
N LEU A 16 7.04 -8.74 -14.37
CA LEU A 16 7.69 -7.74 -13.52
C LEU A 16 7.19 -7.89 -12.08
N ILE A 17 8.10 -8.05 -11.13
CA ILE A 17 7.79 -8.11 -9.70
C ILE A 17 8.76 -7.24 -8.89
N GLY A 18 8.34 -6.86 -7.68
CA GLY A 18 9.16 -6.07 -6.77
C GLY A 18 9.39 -4.66 -7.28
N ARG A 19 10.44 -4.01 -6.79
CA ARG A 19 10.77 -2.63 -7.14
C ARG A 19 11.68 -2.58 -8.36
N TRP A 20 11.26 -1.78 -9.34
CA TRP A 20 11.98 -1.47 -10.56
C TRP A 20 12.47 -0.04 -10.52
N LYS A 21 13.74 0.19 -10.84
CA LYS A 21 14.35 1.51 -10.95
C LYS A 21 14.44 1.91 -12.41
N LEU A 22 13.94 3.10 -12.73
CA LEU A 22 13.96 3.67 -14.07
C LEU A 22 14.90 4.87 -14.09
N TYR A 23 15.87 4.81 -15.01
CA TYR A 23 16.89 5.83 -15.18
C TYR A 23 16.77 6.48 -16.54
N LYS A 24 16.98 7.79 -16.59
CA LYS A 24 17.13 8.57 -17.82
C LYS A 24 18.42 9.37 -17.72
N ASP A 25 19.28 9.25 -18.73
CA ASP A 25 20.56 9.96 -18.78
C ASP A 25 21.41 9.75 -17.50
N ARG A 26 21.42 8.50 -17.00
CA ARG A 26 22.07 8.04 -15.75
C ARG A 26 21.50 8.60 -14.45
N GLN A 27 20.42 9.38 -14.50
CA GLN A 27 19.71 9.87 -13.31
C GLN A 27 18.50 8.98 -13.00
N LEU A 28 18.31 8.64 -11.72
CA LEU A 28 17.09 7.96 -11.27
C LEU A 28 15.91 8.91 -11.47
N GLN A 29 14.85 8.43 -12.11
CA GLN A 29 13.64 9.22 -12.37
C GLN A 29 12.43 8.64 -11.66
N GLU A 30 12.36 7.32 -11.59
CA GLU A 30 11.20 6.65 -11.02
C GLU A 30 11.59 5.33 -10.37
N ILE A 31 10.91 5.00 -9.27
CA ILE A 31 10.84 3.65 -8.74
C ILE A 31 9.41 3.18 -8.91
N ILE A 32 9.20 2.00 -9.49
CA ILE A 32 7.88 1.39 -9.67
C ILE A 32 7.87 0.05 -8.93
N GLU A 33 6.91 -0.17 -8.04
CA GLU A 33 6.67 -1.46 -7.42
C GLU A 33 5.60 -2.22 -8.21
N PHE A 34 5.96 -3.41 -8.71
CA PHE A 34 5.03 -4.34 -9.31
C PHE A 34 4.70 -5.49 -8.37
N LYS A 35 3.43 -5.90 -8.35
CA LYS A 35 2.97 -7.12 -7.69
C LYS A 35 2.46 -8.13 -8.72
N ASN A 36 2.74 -9.40 -8.47
CA ASN A 36 2.14 -10.49 -9.22
C ASN A 36 0.71 -10.72 -8.71
N ILE A 37 -0.26 -10.24 -9.48
CA ILE A 37 -1.69 -10.45 -9.20
C ILE A 37 -2.25 -11.30 -10.32
N ARG A 38 -2.77 -12.50 -10.00
CA ARG A 38 -3.32 -13.45 -10.99
C ARG A 38 -2.37 -13.73 -12.17
N ASN A 39 -1.08 -13.92 -11.88
CA ASN A 39 -0.01 -14.16 -12.88
C ASN A 39 0.17 -13.01 -13.88
N LYS A 40 -0.15 -11.77 -13.47
CA LYS A 40 0.09 -10.55 -14.24
C LYS A 40 0.83 -9.53 -13.40
N SER A 41 1.67 -8.73 -14.05
CA SER A 41 2.33 -7.58 -13.42
C SER A 41 1.30 -6.49 -13.17
N TYR A 42 1.05 -6.17 -11.90
CA TYR A 42 0.19 -5.08 -11.48
C TYR A 42 1.05 -3.94 -10.91
N LEU A 43 0.90 -2.72 -11.43
CA LEU A 43 1.56 -1.55 -10.85
C LEU A 43 0.92 -1.28 -9.49
N ASN A 44 1.69 -1.50 -8.43
CA ASN A 44 1.23 -1.36 -7.06
C ASN A 44 1.52 0.04 -6.52
N GLN A 45 2.75 0.51 -6.69
CA GLN A 45 3.19 1.83 -6.21
C GLN A 45 4.19 2.45 -7.20
N ASN A 46 4.31 3.77 -7.21
CA ASN A 46 5.43 4.43 -7.89
C ASN A 46 5.88 5.70 -7.17
N TRP A 47 7.17 5.99 -7.24
CA TRP A 47 7.81 7.18 -6.68
C TRP A 47 8.52 7.91 -7.82
N ILE A 48 8.28 9.21 -7.96
CA ILE A 48 8.90 10.06 -8.99
C ILE A 48 9.91 10.98 -8.32
N PHE A 49 11.10 11.06 -8.90
CA PHE A 49 12.23 11.79 -8.34
C PHE A 49 12.65 12.95 -9.25
N ASP A 50 13.11 14.04 -8.64
CA ASP A 50 13.77 15.12 -9.36
C ASP A 50 15.25 14.79 -9.64
N LYS A 51 15.99 15.76 -10.19
CA LYS A 51 17.42 15.59 -10.50
C LYS A 51 18.32 15.52 -9.26
N LYS A 52 17.85 15.98 -8.10
CA LYS A 52 18.56 15.92 -6.82
C LYS A 52 18.29 14.61 -6.07
N GLY A 53 17.28 13.85 -6.51
CA GLY A 53 16.84 12.61 -5.87
C GLY A 53 15.70 12.82 -4.87
N ASP A 54 15.13 14.03 -4.81
CA ASP A 54 13.98 14.32 -3.96
C ASP A 54 12.72 13.73 -4.58
N THR A 55 11.85 13.15 -3.75
CA THR A 55 10.56 12.64 -4.24
C THR A 55 9.62 13.81 -4.50
N ILE A 56 9.23 13.99 -5.76
CA ILE A 56 8.39 15.10 -6.21
C ILE A 56 6.98 14.67 -6.63
N GLY A 57 6.68 13.37 -6.56
CA GLY A 57 5.36 12.85 -6.85
C GLY A 57 5.32 11.32 -6.93
N GLY A 58 4.25 10.80 -7.50
CA GLY A 58 3.98 9.37 -7.61
C GLY A 58 2.77 8.95 -6.80
N ASN A 59 2.50 7.65 -6.76
CA ASN A 59 1.36 7.06 -6.08
C ASN A 59 1.88 5.97 -5.18
N TYR A 60 2.13 6.33 -3.93
CA TYR A 60 2.69 5.43 -2.95
C TYR A 60 2.14 5.76 -1.56
N PHE A 61 2.18 4.76 -0.69
CA PHE A 61 1.84 4.88 0.72
C PHE A 61 3.02 4.38 1.56
N TYR A 62 3.04 4.79 2.81
CA TYR A 62 3.97 4.32 3.81
C TYR A 62 3.27 3.41 4.79
N LYS A 63 4.05 2.50 5.37
CA LYS A 63 3.62 1.60 6.44
C LYS A 63 4.62 1.69 7.59
N LYS A 64 4.12 1.90 8.79
CA LYS A 64 4.86 1.81 10.05
C LYS A 64 4.25 0.71 10.89
N TYR A 65 5.07 -0.21 11.36
CA TYR A 65 4.69 -1.33 12.23
C TYR A 65 5.96 -1.93 12.84
N GLU A 66 5.82 -2.68 13.92
CA GLU A 66 6.94 -3.39 14.55
C GLU A 66 7.22 -4.70 13.81
N ASP A 67 8.48 -4.95 13.47
CA ASP A 67 8.87 -6.18 12.78
C ASP A 67 8.85 -7.40 13.71
N THR A 68 8.93 -7.19 15.02
CA THR A 68 8.90 -8.21 16.07
C THR A 68 8.02 -7.74 17.22
N VAL A 69 7.09 -8.58 17.66
CA VAL A 69 6.19 -8.29 18.79
C VAL A 69 6.09 -9.48 19.74
N VAL A 70 5.77 -9.21 21.00
CA VAL A 70 5.55 -10.27 22.00
C VAL A 70 4.15 -10.87 21.81
N LEU A 71 4.01 -12.17 22.03
CA LEU A 71 2.76 -12.90 22.01
C LEU A 71 1.68 -12.21 22.86
N GLY A 72 0.49 -12.05 22.29
CA GLY A 72 -0.63 -11.37 22.94
C GLY A 72 -0.52 -9.84 23.01
N GLN A 73 0.63 -9.24 22.68
CA GLN A 73 0.74 -7.79 22.55
C GLN A 73 0.22 -7.32 21.18
N LYS A 74 -0.21 -6.06 21.15
CA LYS A 74 -0.65 -5.41 19.91
C LYS A 74 0.57 -5.09 19.03
N ASN A 75 0.45 -5.39 17.74
CA ASN A 75 1.28 -4.76 16.71
C ASN A 75 0.44 -3.65 16.07
N ARG A 76 0.83 -2.39 16.29
CA ARG A 76 0.13 -1.25 15.71
C ARG A 76 0.65 -0.99 14.31
N ILE A 77 -0.24 -1.03 13.34
CA ILE A 77 0.07 -0.72 11.95
C ILE A 77 -0.53 0.64 11.64
N HIS A 78 0.31 1.51 11.08
CA HIS A 78 -0.07 2.81 10.56
C HIS A 78 0.23 2.85 9.07
N LEU A 79 -0.82 2.98 8.26
CA LEU A 79 -0.75 3.20 6.83
C LEU A 79 -1.09 4.66 6.58
N TYR A 80 -0.27 5.36 5.80
CA TYR A 80 -0.50 6.77 5.49
C TYR A 80 0.08 7.12 4.13
N PHE A 81 -0.44 8.17 3.52
CA PHE A 81 0.06 8.71 2.27
C PHE A 81 0.88 9.96 2.53
N ASN A 82 1.81 10.28 1.63
CA ASN A 82 2.49 11.57 1.65
C ASN A 82 1.66 12.63 0.95
N ASP A 83 1.81 13.89 1.34
CA ASP A 83 1.11 15.03 0.75
C ASP A 83 1.34 15.12 -0.78
N TYR A 84 2.53 14.76 -1.25
CA TYR A 84 2.87 14.72 -2.69
C TYR A 84 2.13 13.64 -3.49
N SER A 85 1.58 12.62 -2.84
CA SER A 85 0.84 11.53 -3.48
C SER A 85 -0.65 11.85 -3.65
N ILE A 86 -1.14 12.93 -3.04
CA ILE A 86 -2.55 13.29 -2.96
C ILE A 86 -2.72 14.76 -3.38
N SER A 87 -2.66 15.02 -4.68
CA SER A 87 -2.99 16.36 -5.23
C SER A 87 -4.50 16.65 -5.27
N GLU A 88 -5.33 15.63 -5.02
CA GLU A 88 -6.79 15.67 -5.16
C GLU A 88 -7.45 15.24 -3.85
N LYS A 89 -8.61 15.80 -3.50
CA LYS A 89 -9.37 15.35 -2.32
C LYS A 89 -9.61 13.84 -2.41
N SER A 90 -9.14 13.12 -1.40
CA SER A 90 -9.24 11.67 -1.39
C SER A 90 -9.45 11.13 0.02
N ASN A 91 -10.05 9.95 0.10
CA ASN A 91 -10.36 9.26 1.33
C ASN A 91 -9.92 7.80 1.17
N SER A 92 -9.15 7.30 2.14
CA SER A 92 -8.66 5.93 2.10
C SER A 92 -9.35 5.03 3.11
N TYR A 93 -9.48 3.76 2.75
CA TYR A 93 -9.92 2.69 3.65
C TYR A 93 -9.20 1.38 3.34
N LEU A 94 -9.12 0.51 4.33
CA LEU A 94 -8.44 -0.78 4.24
C LEU A 94 -9.46 -1.91 4.24
N LEU A 95 -9.37 -2.79 3.25
CA LEU A 95 -10.12 -4.04 3.20
C LEU A 95 -9.26 -5.17 3.79
N VAL A 96 -9.77 -5.82 4.82
CA VAL A 96 -9.12 -6.94 5.52
C VAL A 96 -9.98 -8.20 5.44
N PRO A 97 -9.41 -9.41 5.36
CA PRO A 97 -10.18 -10.64 5.43
C PRO A 97 -10.96 -10.74 6.74
N LYS A 98 -12.21 -11.21 6.69
CA LYS A 98 -12.94 -11.56 7.92
C LYS A 98 -12.27 -12.72 8.64
N TYR A 99 -12.55 -12.86 9.93
CA TYR A 99 -12.03 -13.97 10.74
C TYR A 99 -12.28 -15.34 10.08
N GLY A 100 -11.24 -16.17 10.02
CA GLY A 100 -11.26 -17.48 9.37
C GLY A 100 -10.93 -17.46 7.86
N TYR A 101 -10.79 -16.28 7.25
CA TYR A 101 -10.41 -16.14 5.83
C TYR A 101 -9.02 -15.50 5.70
N ASN A 102 -8.37 -15.73 4.56
CA ASN A 102 -7.07 -15.16 4.23
C ASN A 102 -6.99 -14.80 2.76
N LEU A 103 -6.35 -13.68 2.42
CA LEU A 103 -5.95 -13.39 1.05
C LEU A 103 -4.76 -14.29 0.67
N ASP A 104 -4.84 -14.90 -0.51
CA ASP A 104 -3.71 -15.66 -1.05
C ASP A 104 -2.56 -14.70 -1.46
N PRO A 105 -1.31 -15.20 -1.58
CA PRO A 105 -0.16 -14.35 -1.92
C PRO A 105 -0.25 -13.59 -3.25
N LYS A 106 -1.13 -14.02 -4.17
CA LYS A 106 -1.37 -13.41 -5.48
C LYS A 106 -2.72 -12.69 -5.55
N PHE A 107 -3.41 -12.54 -4.41
CA PHE A 107 -4.73 -11.92 -4.25
C PHE A 107 -5.77 -12.44 -5.25
N THR A 108 -5.69 -13.72 -5.65
CA THR A 108 -6.61 -14.29 -6.64
C THR A 108 -8.01 -14.52 -6.08
N ASN A 109 -8.11 -14.68 -4.77
CA ASN A 109 -9.34 -14.90 -4.03
C ASN A 109 -10.01 -13.63 -3.47
N GLU A 110 -9.54 -12.42 -3.80
CA GLU A 110 -10.09 -11.16 -3.25
C GLU A 110 -11.62 -11.00 -3.44
N ASN A 111 -12.17 -11.53 -4.54
CA ASN A 111 -13.60 -11.44 -4.86
C ASN A 111 -14.39 -12.68 -4.40
N ARG A 112 -13.75 -13.62 -3.69
CA ARG A 112 -14.33 -14.91 -3.30
C ARG A 112 -14.42 -15.11 -1.79
N ILE A 113 -13.76 -14.23 -1.02
CA ILE A 113 -13.79 -14.26 0.44
C ILE A 113 -14.49 -13.01 0.96
N PRO A 114 -15.15 -13.09 2.12
CA PRO A 114 -15.68 -11.90 2.76
C PRO A 114 -14.56 -11.01 3.27
N LEU A 115 -14.70 -9.70 3.07
CA LEU A 115 -13.80 -8.66 3.55
C LEU A 115 -14.57 -7.73 4.52
N ASP A 116 -13.87 -7.22 5.53
CA ASP A 116 -14.32 -6.12 6.38
C ASP A 116 -13.56 -4.84 6.02
N THR A 117 -14.17 -3.69 6.32
CA THR A 117 -13.61 -2.36 6.01
C THR A 117 -13.12 -1.68 7.28
N ILE A 118 -11.85 -1.31 7.32
CA ILE A 118 -11.26 -0.43 8.33
C ILE A 118 -11.16 0.98 7.71
N LYS A 119 -11.97 1.88 8.23
CA LYS A 119 -11.99 3.30 7.85
C LYS A 119 -10.76 4.05 8.38
N ASN A 120 -10.39 5.14 7.71
CA ASN A 120 -9.36 6.07 8.16
C ASN A 120 -9.72 6.76 9.49
N LEU A 121 -8.77 7.50 10.05
CA LEU A 121 -8.90 8.17 11.34
C LEU A 121 -9.96 9.27 11.36
N SER A 122 -10.07 10.09 10.32
CA SER A 122 -11.02 11.21 10.32
C SER A 122 -12.47 10.73 10.15
N ASP A 123 -12.72 9.66 9.39
CA ASP A 123 -14.05 9.04 9.25
C ASP A 123 -14.55 8.36 10.54
N LYS A 124 -13.65 8.05 11.48
CA LYS A 124 -14.03 7.52 12.80
C LYS A 124 -14.52 8.60 13.77
N ASN A 125 -14.16 9.87 13.55
CA ASN A 125 -14.44 10.98 14.47
C ASN A 125 -14.56 12.31 13.71
N MET A 126 -15.65 12.49 12.95
CA MET A 126 -15.86 13.66 12.06
C MET A 126 -15.83 15.03 12.78
N ASP A 127 -16.00 15.07 14.11
CA ASP A 127 -16.09 16.32 14.88
C ASP A 127 -14.77 16.74 15.58
N VAL A 128 -13.69 15.96 15.44
CA VAL A 128 -12.42 16.27 16.10
C VAL A 128 -11.51 17.03 15.13
N LEU A 129 -11.41 18.35 15.31
CA LEU A 129 -10.59 19.26 14.49
C LEU A 129 -9.12 18.82 14.36
N GLU A 130 -8.58 18.12 15.35
CA GLU A 130 -7.21 17.59 15.37
C GLU A 130 -6.97 16.48 14.34
N LEU A 131 -8.01 15.89 13.75
CA LEU A 131 -7.92 14.83 12.75
C LEU A 131 -8.10 15.33 11.31
N ASN A 132 -8.24 16.65 11.13
CA ASN A 132 -8.25 17.26 9.80
C ASN A 132 -6.90 17.00 9.10
N GLY A 133 -6.93 16.51 7.86
CA GLY A 133 -5.72 16.13 7.13
C GLY A 133 -5.30 14.66 7.31
N LEU A 134 -6.03 13.87 8.11
CA LEU A 134 -5.78 12.44 8.33
C LEU A 134 -6.78 11.53 7.58
N GLU A 135 -7.41 12.04 6.51
CA GLU A 135 -8.40 11.31 5.69
C GLU A 135 -7.80 10.08 4.98
N ASN A 136 -6.48 9.98 4.98
CA ASN A 136 -5.72 8.93 4.34
C ASN A 136 -4.86 8.11 5.32
N ASP A 137 -5.00 8.39 6.61
CA ASP A 137 -4.29 7.71 7.68
C ASP A 137 -5.17 6.61 8.27
N ILE A 138 -4.68 5.38 8.23
CA ILE A 138 -5.37 4.20 8.73
C ILE A 138 -4.51 3.57 9.82
N ILE A 139 -5.06 3.51 11.02
CA ILE A 139 -4.45 2.80 12.15
C ILE A 139 -5.30 1.58 12.49
N LEU A 140 -4.62 0.44 12.60
CA LEU A 140 -5.18 -0.81 13.10
C LEU A 140 -4.22 -1.48 14.08
N ASP A 141 -4.77 -2.12 15.09
CA ASP A 141 -4.02 -2.96 16.01
C ASP A 141 -4.30 -4.43 15.68
N ILE A 142 -3.25 -5.21 15.42
CA ILE A 142 -3.36 -6.65 15.23
C ILE A 142 -2.79 -7.39 16.43
N TYR A 143 -3.40 -8.53 16.76
CA TYR A 143 -3.02 -9.37 17.89
C TYR A 143 -2.79 -10.79 17.37
N SER A 144 -1.73 -11.43 17.86
CA SER A 144 -1.43 -12.82 17.53
C SER A 144 -1.63 -13.72 18.73
N LYS A 145 -2.28 -14.87 18.48
CA LYS A 145 -2.51 -15.93 19.47
C LYS A 145 -1.42 -17.01 19.45
N GLU A 146 -0.47 -16.91 18.53
CA GLU A 146 0.57 -17.89 18.30
C GLU A 146 1.89 -17.19 17.98
N THR A 147 3.00 -17.81 18.36
CA THR A 147 4.35 -17.35 18.03
C THR A 147 4.72 -17.65 16.56
N GLY A 148 5.90 -17.21 16.14
CA GLY A 148 6.47 -17.44 14.83
C GLY A 148 6.19 -16.32 13.82
N LYS A 149 6.59 -16.57 12.58
CA LYS A 149 6.42 -15.62 11.47
C LYS A 149 4.94 -15.49 11.10
N LYS A 150 4.46 -14.26 11.04
CA LYS A 150 3.13 -13.90 10.59
C LYS A 150 3.21 -13.09 9.30
N ASN A 151 2.23 -13.29 8.43
CA ASN A 151 2.09 -12.53 7.20
C ASN A 151 0.71 -11.87 7.23
N PHE A 152 0.66 -10.56 7.06
CA PHE A 152 -0.58 -9.82 6.95
C PHE A 152 -0.78 -9.39 5.49
N ARG A 153 -1.98 -9.61 4.97
CA ARG A 153 -2.38 -9.20 3.62
C ARG A 153 -3.69 -8.44 3.68
N ALA A 154 -3.73 -7.32 2.99
CA ALA A 154 -4.89 -6.46 2.90
C ALA A 154 -4.90 -5.70 1.58
N ILE A 155 -6.00 -5.01 1.30
CA ILE A 155 -6.16 -4.18 0.12
C ILE A 155 -6.48 -2.77 0.58
N LEU A 156 -5.58 -1.83 0.34
CA LEU A 156 -5.81 -0.42 0.61
C LEU A 156 -6.46 0.22 -0.61
N ILE A 157 -7.62 0.83 -0.39
CA ILE A 157 -8.31 1.60 -1.41
C ILE A 157 -8.12 3.07 -1.08
N ASN A 158 -7.67 3.83 -2.09
CA ASN A 158 -7.71 5.27 -2.06
C ASN A 158 -8.80 5.74 -3.04
N HIS A 159 -9.85 6.34 -2.49
CA HIS A 159 -10.99 6.87 -3.22
C HIS A 159 -10.74 8.34 -3.55
N ILE A 160 -10.52 8.63 -4.84
CA ILE A 160 -10.19 9.97 -5.31
C ILE A 160 -11.43 10.63 -5.88
N VAL A 161 -11.77 11.81 -5.36
CA VAL A 161 -12.94 12.60 -5.77
C VAL A 161 -12.51 13.61 -6.83
N GLN A 162 -12.71 13.26 -8.10
CA GLN A 162 -12.39 14.11 -9.24
C GLN A 162 -13.69 14.79 -9.71
N THR A 163 -14.03 15.95 -9.14
CA THR A 163 -15.30 16.66 -9.36
C THR A 163 -16.55 15.84 -8.95
N LYS A 164 -17.75 16.43 -8.96
CA LYS A 164 -18.97 15.83 -8.36
C LYS A 164 -19.42 14.50 -8.98
N GLU A 165 -18.83 14.06 -10.09
CA GLU A 165 -19.34 12.91 -10.86
C GLU A 165 -18.28 11.85 -11.23
N VAL A 166 -16.97 12.14 -11.16
CA VAL A 166 -15.93 11.17 -11.54
C VAL A 166 -15.19 10.68 -10.29
N LEU A 167 -15.49 9.44 -9.92
CA LEU A 167 -14.83 8.75 -8.82
C LEU A 167 -13.79 7.78 -9.39
N LYS A 168 -12.56 7.86 -8.89
CA LYS A 168 -11.49 6.92 -9.26
C LYS A 168 -10.96 6.22 -8.03
N ASP A 169 -11.20 4.92 -7.97
CA ASP A 169 -10.57 4.05 -6.98
C ASP A 169 -9.18 3.64 -7.43
N ARG A 170 -8.22 3.81 -6.53
CA ARG A 170 -6.90 3.21 -6.66
C ARG A 170 -6.74 2.11 -5.63
N LYS A 171 -6.32 0.95 -6.11
CA LYS A 171 -6.15 -0.25 -5.30
C LYS A 171 -4.67 -0.51 -5.08
N PHE A 172 -4.28 -0.64 -3.82
CA PHE A 172 -2.94 -1.02 -3.39
C PHE A 172 -3.01 -2.38 -2.68
N TYR A 173 -2.22 -3.33 -3.14
CA TYR A 173 -2.12 -4.66 -2.53
C TYR A 173 -1.03 -4.63 -1.46
N ILE A 174 -1.43 -4.80 -0.20
CA ILE A 174 -0.51 -4.69 0.95
C ILE A 174 -0.09 -6.09 1.40
N GLU A 175 1.21 -6.25 1.59
CA GLU A 175 1.77 -7.39 2.30
C GLU A 175 2.91 -6.93 3.20
N PHE A 176 2.94 -7.43 4.42
CA PHE A 176 4.09 -7.32 5.29
C PHE A 176 4.16 -8.51 6.24
N ASN A 177 5.37 -8.76 6.69
CA ASN A 177 5.69 -9.87 7.58
C ASN A 177 6.18 -9.28 8.90
N TYR A 178 5.82 -9.93 9.99
CA TYR A 178 6.31 -9.62 11.32
C TYR A 178 6.49 -10.94 12.09
N PHE A 179 7.27 -10.91 13.16
CA PHE A 179 7.55 -12.06 14.00
C PHE A 179 6.86 -11.91 15.35
N VAL A 180 6.35 -13.01 15.89
CA VAL A 180 5.74 -13.07 17.21
C VAL A 180 6.58 -13.98 18.09
N GLN A 181 7.01 -13.49 19.24
CA GLN A 181 7.81 -14.26 20.20
C GLN A 181 7.09 -14.46 21.53
#